data_AF-A0A370QKK9-F1
#
_entry.id   AF-A0A370QKK9-F1
#
_cell.length_a   1.000
_cell.length_b   1.000
_cell.length_c   1.000
_cell.angle_alpha   90.00
_cell.angle_beta   90.00
_cell.angle_gamma   90.00
#
_symmetry.space_group_name_H-M   'P 1'
#
loop_
_entity.id
_entity.type
_entity.pdbx_description
1 polymer ?
#
loop_
_entity_poly.entity_id
_entity_poly.type
_entity_poly.pdbx_seq_one_letter_code
_entity_poly.pdbx_strand_id
1 'polypeptide(L)' 'MNIINQIETHYLKPNRTVETIFIKNIDKMVYVYNYEGSHFRLFTNLIDLIGFFQFGMEPKLDFSNELDLDDFLINELV' A
#
# COMPACT_ATOMS: atom_id res chain seq x y z
N MET A 1 4.61 5.94 16.07
CA MET A 1 5.52 4.98 15.42
C MET A 1 4.85 3.63 15.38
N ASN A 2 4.33 3.29 14.20
CA ASN A 2 3.67 2.03 13.93
C ASN A 2 4.70 0.92 13.69
N ILE A 3 4.35 -0.30 14.10
CA ILE A 3 5.10 -1.52 13.82
C ILE A 3 4.48 -2.13 12.56
N ILE A 4 5.27 -2.13 11.49
CA ILE A 4 4.89 -2.58 10.15
C ILE A 4 5.36 -4.02 9.97
N ASN A 5 4.44 -4.90 9.58
CA ASN A 5 4.75 -6.27 9.19
C ASN A 5 4.27 -6.50 7.75
N GLN A 6 5.21 -6.72 6.82
CA GLN A 6 4.87 -7.18 5.48
C GLN A 6 4.45 -8.65 5.55
N ILE A 7 3.22 -8.93 5.15
CA ILE A 7 2.62 -10.27 5.22
C ILE A 7 2.82 -11.03 3.91
N GLU A 8 2.58 -10.36 2.78
CA GLU A 8 2.64 -10.97 1.46
C GLU A 8 3.06 -9.95 0.41
N THR A 9 3.79 -10.41 -0.60
CA THR A 9 4.08 -9.64 -1.81
C THR A 9 3.70 -10.45 -3.02
N HIS A 10 2.75 -9.93 -3.77
CA HIS A 10 2.30 -10.51 -5.02
C HIS A 10 2.94 -9.77 -6.20
N TYR A 11 3.73 -10.47 -7.01
CA TYR A 11 4.34 -9.90 -8.21
C TYR A 11 3.38 -10.00 -9.39
N LEU A 12 2.85 -8.85 -9.82
CA LEU A 12 2.08 -8.76 -11.07
C LEU A 12 3.02 -8.76 -12.28
N LYS A 13 4.17 -8.12 -12.13
CA LYS A 13 5.31 -8.10 -13.06
C LYS A 13 6.62 -7.98 -12.24
N PRO A 14 7.79 -8.19 -12.83
CA PRO A 14 9.06 -8.02 -12.10
C PRO A 14 9.22 -6.67 -11.41
N ASN A 15 8.64 -5.61 -11.98
CA ASN A 15 8.66 -4.25 -11.46
C ASN A 15 7.28 -3.75 -11.01
N ARG A 16 6.29 -4.64 -10.78
CA ARG A 16 4.97 -4.23 -10.29
C ARG A 16 4.48 -5.21 -9.23
N THR A 17 4.33 -4.75 -8.01
CA THR A 17 3.94 -5.58 -6.86
C THR A 17 2.70 -5.04 -6.18
N VAL A 18 1.94 -5.95 -5.57
CA VAL A 18 0.95 -5.63 -4.56
C VAL A 18 1.43 -6.23 -3.25
N GLU A 19 1.60 -5.38 -2.25
CA GLU A 19 2.09 -5.76 -0.94
C GLU A 19 0.94 -5.69 0.07
N THR A 20 0.80 -6.72 0.88
CA THR A 20 -0.13 -6.75 2.00
C THR A 20 0.67 -6.46 3.26
N ILE A 21 0.31 -5.39 3.96
CA ILE A 21 1.01 -4.91 5.12
C ILE A 21 0.05 -4.91 6.31
N PHE A 22 0.49 -5.48 7.42
CA PHE A 22 -0.21 -5.45 8.69
C PHE A 22 0.45 -4.46 9.64
N ILE A 23 -0.34 -3.49 10.09
CA ILE A 23 0.07 -2.44 11.02
C ILE A 23 -0.39 -2.83 12.42
N LYS A 24 0.55 -3.33 13.23
CA LYS A 24 0.25 -3.99 14.50
C LYS A 24 -0.36 -3.04 15.55
N ASN A 25 0.06 -1.78 15.59
CA ASN A 25 -0.37 -0.82 16.62
C ASN A 25 -1.85 -0.44 16.50
N ILE A 26 -2.38 -0.45 15.28
CA ILE A 26 -3.77 -0.09 14.97
C ILE A 26 -4.59 -1.29 14.47
N ASP A 27 -4.02 -2.50 14.56
CA ASP A 27 -4.64 -3.77 14.12
C ASP A 27 -5.28 -3.67 12.73
N LYS A 28 -4.52 -3.11 11.77
CA LYS A 28 -5.05 -2.75 10.44
C LYS A 28 -4.24 -3.39 9.34
N MET A 29 -4.94 -3.97 8.36
CA MET A 29 -4.34 -4.44 7.12
C MET A 29 -4.49 -3.36 6.03
N VAL A 30 -3.40 -3.07 5.33
CA VAL A 30 -3.36 -2.15 4.19
C VAL A 30 -2.68 -2.81 3.01
N TYR A 31 -2.93 -2.26 1.82
CA TYR A 31 -2.40 -2.80 0.57
C TYR A 31 -1.65 -1.70 -0.16
N VAL A 32 -0.42 -1.99 -0.59
CA VAL A 32 0.40 -1.06 -1.36
C VAL A 32 0.57 -1.63 -2.76
N TYR A 33 0.13 -0.88 -3.76
CA TYR A 33 0.47 -1.17 -5.14
C TYR A 33 1.70 -0.35 -5.54
N ASN A 34 2.81 -1.03 -5.78
CA ASN A 34 4.03 -0.45 -6.33
C ASN A 34 4.01 -0.56 -7.86
N TYR A 35 4.03 0.59 -8.51
CA TYR A 35 4.19 0.72 -9.95
C TYR A 35 5.63 1.14 -10.25
N GLU A 36 6.43 0.19 -10.74
CA GLU A 36 7.76 0.41 -11.30
C GLU A 36 8.81 0.98 -10.35
N GLY A 37 8.58 0.87 -9.03
CA GLY A 37 9.46 1.39 -7.99
C GLY A 37 9.40 2.90 -7.81
N SER A 38 8.50 3.59 -8.50
CA SER A 38 8.42 5.06 -8.51
C SER A 38 7.06 5.61 -8.09
N HIS A 39 6.00 4.80 -8.13
CA HIS A 39 4.67 5.23 -7.74
C HIS A 39 4.00 4.19 -6.85
N PHE A 40 3.66 4.60 -5.63
CA PHE A 40 3.05 3.75 -4.63
C PHE A 40 1.63 4.21 -4.39
N ARG A 41 0.66 3.32 -4.54
CA ARG A 41 -0.75 3.59 -4.25
C ARG A 41 -1.16 2.82 -3.02
N LEU A 42 -1.66 3.52 -2.00
CA LEU A 42 -2.06 2.93 -0.73
C LEU A 42 -3.57 2.75 -0.66
N PHE A 43 -4.00 1.54 -0.29
CA PHE A 43 -5.39 1.17 -0.10
C PHE A 43 -5.60 0.68 1.34
N THR A 44 -6.62 1.22 2.00
CA THR A 44 -6.91 0.89 3.42
C THR A 44 -7.85 -0.31 3.58
N ASN A 45 -8.38 -0.83 2.47
CA ASN A 45 -9.22 -2.00 2.43
C ASN A 45 -9.12 -2.69 1.06
N LEU A 46 -9.49 -3.97 1.03
CA LEU A 46 -9.38 -4.81 -0.15
C LEU A 46 -10.35 -4.40 -1.27
N ILE A 47 -11.49 -3.82 -0.92
CA ILE A 47 -12.52 -3.41 -1.88
C ILE A 47 -11.99 -2.28 -2.75
N ASP A 48 -11.31 -1.28 -2.17
CA ASP A 48 -10.72 -0.17 -2.92
C ASP A 48 -9.62 -0.66 -3.86
N LEU A 49 -8.79 -1.62 -3.43
CA LEU A 49 -7.77 -2.24 -4.27
C LEU A 49 -8.39 -2.96 -5.48
N ILE A 50 -9.42 -3.77 -5.25
CA ILE A 50 -10.15 -4.47 -6.31
C ILE A 50 -10.80 -3.45 -7.26
N GLY A 51 -11.39 -2.38 -6.70
CA GLY A 51 -12.03 -1.32 -7.46
C GLY A 51 -11.05 -0.58 -8.39
N PHE A 52 -9.83 -0.33 -7.92
CA PHE A 52 -8.76 0.21 -8.75
C PHE A 52 -8.45 -0.71 -9.94
N PHE A 53 -8.23 -2.00 -9.71
CA PHE A 53 -7.87 -2.92 -10.78
C PHE A 53 -9.01 -3.23 -11.76
N GLN A 54 -10.26 -3.30 -11.29
CA GLN A 54 -11.40 -3.69 -12.12
C GLN A 54 -12.11 -2.52 -12.79
N PHE A 55 -12.21 -1.38 -12.11
CA PHE A 55 -13.02 -0.25 -12.54
C PHE A 55 -12.21 1.03 -12.76
N GLY A 56 -10.89 1.01 -12.52
CA GLY A 56 -10.04 2.19 -12.65
C GLY A 56 -10.34 3.27 -11.61
N MET A 57 -10.84 2.88 -10.42
CA MET A 57 -11.06 3.82 -9.33
C MET A 57 -9.74 4.33 -8.78
N GLU A 58 -9.53 5.64 -8.74
CA GLU A 58 -8.29 6.21 -8.21
C GLU A 58 -8.14 5.98 -6.69
N PRO A 59 -6.93 5.67 -6.19
CA PRO A 59 -6.66 5.60 -4.76
C PRO A 59 -6.83 6.97 -4.12
N LYS A 60 -7.09 6.98 -2.81
CA LYS A 60 -7.12 8.23 -2.04
C LYS A 60 -5.74 8.73 -1.65
N LEU A 61 -4.75 7.83 -1.63
CA LEU A 61 -3.40 8.07 -1.15
C LEU A 61 -2.41 7.49 -2.16
N ASP A 62 -1.53 8.34 -2.67
CA ASP A 62 -0.44 7.96 -3.55
C ASP A 62 0.85 8.71 -3.18
N PHE A 63 1.98 8.06 -3.44
CA PHE A 63 3.32 8.53 -3.11
C PHE A 63 4.25 8.34 -4.31
N SER A 64 5.17 9.28 -4.52
CA SER A 64 6.12 9.25 -5.64
C SER A 64 7.51 8.72 -5.25
N ASN A 65 7.68 8.31 -4.00
CA ASN A 65 8.87 7.62 -3.51
C ASN A 65 8.52 6.78 -2.27
N GLU A 66 9.39 5.84 -1.96
CA GLU A 66 9.23 4.87 -0.87
C GLU A 66 9.34 5.55 0.52
N LEU A 67 10.20 6.56 0.65
CA LEU A 67 10.41 7.25 1.94
C LEU A 67 9.15 7.97 2.43
N ASP A 68 8.43 8.63 1.53
CA ASP A 68 7.17 9.32 1.87
C ASP A 68 6.08 8.32 2.28
N LEU A 69 6.02 7.16 1.62
CA LEU A 69 5.12 6.08 1.99
C LEU A 69 5.46 5.54 3.38
N ASP A 70 6.74 5.25 3.63
CA ASP A 70 7.21 4.73 4.90
C ASP A 70 6.91 5.71 6.04
N ASP A 71 7.21 6.99 5.87
CA ASP A 71 6.93 8.01 6.87
C ASP A 71 5.43 8.08 7.19
N PHE A 72 4.58 8.05 6.15
CA PHE A 72 3.13 8.02 6.32
C PHE A 72 2.67 6.77 7.10
N LEU A 73 3.12 5.58 6.72
CA LEU A 73 2.74 4.34 7.39
C LEU A 73 3.20 4.29 8.85
N ILE A 74 4.36 4.87 9.15
CA ILE A 74 4.97 4.85 10.48
C ILE A 74 4.35 5.91 11.41
N ASN A 75 4.05 7.10 10.88
CA ASN A 75 3.76 8.28 11.70
C ASN A 75 2.36 8.85 11.53
N GLU A 76 1.75 8.75 10.35
CA GLU A 76 0.49 9.45 10.03
C GLU A 76 -0.73 8.52 9.96
N LEU A 77 -0.53 7.23 9.67
CA LEU A 77 -1.62 6.28 9.57
C LEU A 77 -2.19 5.97 10.97
N VAL A 78 -3.44 6.38 11.18
CA VAL A 78 -4.24 6.16 12.41
C VAL A 78 -5.45 5.26 12.13
#